data_AF-A0A6G1HQV2-F1
#
_entry.id   AF-A0A6G1HQV2-F1
#
_cell.length_a   1.000
_cell.length_b   1.000
_cell.length_c   1.000
_cell.angle_alpha   90.00
_cell.angle_beta   90.00
_cell.angle_gamma   90.00
#
_symmetry.space_group_name_H-M   'P 1'
#
loop_
_entity.id
_entity.type
_entity.pdbx_description
1 polymer ?
#
loop_
_entity_poly.entity_id
_entity_poly.type
_entity_poly.pdbx_seq_one_letter_code
_entity_poly.pdbx_strand_id
1 'polypeptide(L)'
;MLITLIISTIHLAFATLWTFPTLLSGEAVRLIFWHPELLNPRRCTWNAGTIFWLALMIGGSAVRLIAYAQLGSAFTFELARPAGLVTDGLYALCQHPSYVPDLAAMVGAVGLWGNVDGGWANWAPFGLVW
;
A
#
# COMPACT_ATOMS: atom_id res chain seq x y z
N MET A 1 6.81 10.48 -6.55
CA MET A 1 7.43 9.34 -7.24
C MET A 1 8.33 8.65 -6.26
N LEU A 2 9.38 9.32 -5.74
CA LEU A 2 10.19 8.76 -4.65
C LEU A 2 9.34 8.39 -3.41
N ILE A 3 8.47 9.28 -2.93
CA ILE A 3 7.60 8.99 -1.76
C ILE A 3 6.62 7.84 -2.04
N THR A 4 5.90 7.84 -3.16
CA THR A 4 4.96 6.75 -3.53
C THR A 4 5.66 5.42 -3.74
N LEU A 5 6.88 5.43 -4.30
CA LEU A 5 7.71 4.24 -4.49
C LEU A 5 8.23 3.74 -3.15
N ILE A 6 8.74 4.63 -2.28
CA ILE A 6 9.15 4.31 -0.91
C ILE A 6 7.98 3.74 -0.12
N ILE A 7 6.81 4.36 -0.18
CA ILE A 7 5.58 3.86 0.46
C ILE A 7 5.24 2.47 -0.09
N SER A 8 5.19 2.28 -1.41
CA SER A 8 4.86 0.97 -2.01
C SER A 8 5.90 -0.12 -1.67
N THR A 9 7.19 0.23 -1.62
CA THR A 9 8.28 -0.69 -1.24
C THR A 9 8.27 -1.01 0.25
N ILE A 10 8.01 -0.02 1.12
CA ILE A 10 7.81 -0.23 2.56
C ILE A 10 6.60 -1.13 2.78
N HIS A 11 5.49 -0.89 2.07
CA HIS A 11 4.29 -1.72 2.17
C HIS A 11 4.52 -3.13 1.63
N LEU A 12 5.34 -3.31 0.58
CA LEU A 12 5.71 -4.62 0.07
C LEU A 12 6.63 -5.38 1.03
N ALA A 13 7.62 -4.71 1.61
CA ALA A 13 8.51 -5.26 2.62
C ALA A 13 7.75 -5.61 3.92
N PHE A 14 6.76 -4.80 4.29
CA PHE A 14 5.89 -5.13 5.39
C PHE A 14 4.90 -6.23 5.04
N ALA A 15 4.35 -6.27 3.83
CA ALA A 15 3.48 -7.36 3.39
C ALA A 15 4.21 -8.72 3.38
N THR A 16 5.50 -8.75 3.04
CA THR A 16 6.33 -9.94 3.18
C THR A 16 6.60 -10.29 4.65
N LEU A 17 6.85 -9.32 5.53
CA LEU A 17 6.93 -9.58 6.97
C LEU A 17 5.59 -10.04 7.59
N TRP A 18 4.47 -9.55 7.05
CA TRP A 18 3.09 -9.82 7.46
C TRP A 18 2.60 -11.22 7.08
N THR A 19 3.08 -11.75 5.96
CA THR A 19 2.70 -13.09 5.44
C THR A 19 3.58 -14.22 5.99
N PHE A 20 4.67 -13.88 6.69
CA PHE A 20 5.62 -14.86 7.19
C PHE A 20 6.04 -14.69 8.66
N PRO A 21 5.13 -14.43 9.62
CA PRO A 21 5.48 -14.61 11.04
C PRO A 21 5.96 -16.03 11.32
N THR A 22 5.50 -17.02 10.54
CA THR A 22 5.92 -18.42 10.60
C THR A 22 7.34 -18.69 10.11
N LEU A 23 7.94 -17.79 9.30
CA LEU A 23 9.36 -17.91 8.90
C LEU A 23 10.30 -17.19 9.87
N LEU A 24 9.76 -16.34 10.75
CA LEU A 24 10.52 -15.64 11.77
C LEU A 24 10.64 -16.52 13.01
N SER A 25 11.83 -16.56 13.62
CA SER A 25 11.99 -17.18 14.94
C SER A 25 11.14 -16.42 15.98
N GLY A 26 10.76 -17.08 17.08
CA GLY A 26 9.94 -16.45 18.13
C GLY A 26 10.55 -15.16 18.71
N GLU A 27 11.88 -15.02 18.72
CA GLU A 27 12.56 -13.77 19.08
C GLU A 27 12.42 -12.69 18.01
N ALA A 28 12.58 -13.03 16.73
CA ALA A 28 12.42 -12.07 15.62
C ALA A 28 10.98 -11.54 15.52
N VAL A 29 9.98 -12.40 15.79
CA VAL A 29 8.57 -12.01 15.90
C VAL A 29 8.39 -10.93 16.98
N ARG A 30 8.93 -11.13 18.19
CA ARG A 30 8.82 -10.17 19.31
C ARG A 30 9.59 -8.86 19.09
N LEU A 31 10.59 -8.85 18.21
CA LEU A 31 11.33 -7.62 17.87
C LEU A 31 10.54 -6.70 16.94
N ILE A 32 9.76 -7.29 16.03
CA ILE A 32 9.05 -6.57 14.95
C ILE A 32 7.60 -6.23 15.37
N PHE A 33 7.02 -7.06 16.22
CA PHE A 33 5.62 -7.02 16.60
C PHE A 33 5.50 -6.76 18.10
N TRP A 34 4.78 -5.70 18.49
CA TRP A 34 4.65 -5.32 19.91
C TRP A 34 3.69 -6.25 20.66
N HIS A 35 2.62 -6.69 19.98
CA HIS A 35 1.59 -7.57 20.52
C HIS A 35 1.35 -8.79 19.61
N PRO A 36 2.35 -9.70 19.47
CA PRO A 36 2.25 -10.84 18.56
C PRO A 36 1.11 -11.80 18.93
N GLU A 37 0.67 -11.81 20.19
CA GLU A 37 -0.49 -12.56 20.69
C GLU A 37 -1.83 -12.11 20.09
N LEU A 38 -1.92 -10.88 19.55
CA LEU A 38 -3.12 -10.34 18.93
C LEU A 38 -3.20 -10.64 17.42
N LEU A 39 -2.18 -11.28 16.85
CA LEU A 39 -2.13 -11.62 15.43
C LEU A 39 -3.05 -12.80 15.12
N ASN A 40 -4.01 -12.59 14.22
CA ASN A 40 -4.83 -13.66 13.67
C ASN A 40 -4.07 -14.46 12.59
N PRO A 41 -3.75 -15.75 12.82
CA PRO A 41 -2.95 -16.54 11.87
C PRO A 41 -3.58 -16.65 10.47
N ARG A 42 -4.92 -16.63 10.37
CA ARG A 42 -5.61 -16.71 9.07
C ARG A 42 -5.40 -15.45 8.23
N ARG A 43 -5.17 -14.30 8.85
CA ARG A 43 -4.93 -13.02 8.17
C ARG A 43 -3.45 -12.77 7.89
N CYS A 44 -2.56 -13.36 8.68
CA CYS A 44 -1.11 -13.35 8.49
C CYS A 44 -0.61 -14.49 7.56
N THR A 45 -1.50 -15.07 6.76
CA THR A 45 -1.19 -16.11 5.78
C THR A 45 -1.77 -15.76 4.41
N TRP A 46 -1.28 -16.43 3.36
CA TRP A 46 -1.80 -16.27 2.01
C TRP A 46 -3.23 -16.82 1.92
N ASN A 47 -4.19 -15.92 1.78
CA ASN A 47 -5.59 -16.23 1.52
C ASN A 47 -6.14 -15.30 0.43
N ALA A 48 -7.34 -15.58 -0.06
CA ALA A 48 -7.95 -14.80 -1.13
C ALA A 48 -8.09 -13.30 -0.79
N GLY A 49 -8.40 -12.98 0.47
CA GLY A 49 -8.48 -11.60 0.96
C GLY A 49 -7.13 -10.89 0.95
N THR A 50 -6.08 -11.52 1.49
CA THR A 50 -4.71 -10.98 1.47
C THR A 50 -4.24 -10.74 0.02
N ILE A 51 -4.50 -11.70 -0.88
CA ILE A 51 -4.17 -11.57 -2.31
C ILE A 51 -4.93 -10.39 -2.93
N PHE A 52 -6.23 -10.27 -2.65
CA PHE A 52 -7.07 -9.20 -3.18
C PHE A 52 -6.58 -7.82 -2.75
N TRP A 53 -6.29 -7.61 -1.45
CA TRP A 53 -5.79 -6.34 -0.95
C TRP A 53 -4.40 -6.00 -1.51
N LEU A 54 -3.52 -6.98 -1.62
CA LEU A 54 -2.21 -6.80 -2.26
C LEU A 54 -2.33 -6.46 -3.74
N ALA A 55 -3.24 -7.10 -4.47
CA ALA A 55 -3.48 -6.82 -5.88
C ALA A 55 -3.99 -5.39 -6.09
N LEU A 56 -4.92 -4.93 -5.26
CA LEU A 56 -5.40 -3.54 -5.25
C LEU A 56 -4.26 -2.55 -4.99
N MET A 57 -3.44 -2.84 -3.97
CA MET A 57 -2.32 -1.99 -3.58
C MET A 57 -1.26 -1.88 -4.69
N ILE A 58 -0.77 -3.02 -5.17
CA ILE A 58 0.29 -3.08 -6.20
C ILE A 58 -0.23 -2.57 -7.55
N GLY A 59 -1.43 -3.00 -7.96
CA GLY A 59 -2.05 -2.60 -9.21
C GLY A 59 -2.35 -1.10 -9.24
N GLY A 60 -2.92 -0.56 -8.17
CA GLY A 60 -3.18 0.88 -8.03
C GLY A 60 -1.91 1.71 -8.13
N SER A 61 -0.86 1.32 -7.39
CA SER A 61 0.45 1.97 -7.47
C SER A 61 1.08 1.89 -8.87
N ALA A 62 0.97 0.75 -9.55
CA ALA A 62 1.51 0.56 -10.89
C ALA A 62 0.83 1.49 -11.91
N VAL A 63 -0.51 1.54 -11.93
CA VAL A 63 -1.25 2.42 -12.86
C VAL A 63 -0.96 3.89 -12.56
N ARG A 64 -0.81 4.27 -11.29
CA ARG A 64 -0.39 5.63 -10.90
C ARG A 64 0.99 5.99 -11.45
N LEU A 65 1.95 5.07 -11.41
CA LEU A 65 3.28 5.28 -12.00
C LEU A 65 3.21 5.41 -13.52
N ILE A 66 2.35 4.63 -14.19
CA ILE A 66 2.12 4.76 -15.64
C ILE A 66 1.53 6.15 -15.97
N ALA A 67 0.57 6.63 -15.19
CA ALA A 67 -0.01 7.97 -15.37
C ALA A 67 1.03 9.09 -15.20
N TYR A 68 2.00 8.93 -14.28
CA TYR A 68 3.13 9.86 -14.15
C TYR A 68 4.10 9.77 -15.33
N ALA A 69 4.40 8.55 -15.78
CA ALA A 69 5.28 8.34 -16.92
C ALA A 69 4.71 8.96 -18.21
N GLN A 70 3.40 8.89 -18.43
CA GLN A 70 2.74 9.51 -19.59
C GLN A 70 2.79 11.04 -19.58
N LEU A 71 2.77 11.69 -18.42
CA LEU A 71 2.97 13.14 -18.34
C LEU A 71 4.43 13.54 -18.61
N GLY A 72 5.40 12.66 -18.33
CA GLY A 72 6.81 12.92 -18.54
C GLY A 72 7.27 14.21 -17.85
N SER A 73 7.87 15.12 -18.62
CA SER A 73 8.36 16.42 -18.12
C SER A 73 7.25 17.41 -17.74
N ALA A 74 5.99 17.15 -18.13
CA ALA A 74 4.85 17.98 -17.74
C ALA A 74 4.37 17.67 -16.31
N PHE A 75 4.86 16.58 -15.70
CA PHE A 75 4.48 16.21 -14.34
C PHE A 75 5.20 17.06 -13.28
N THR A 76 4.45 17.49 -12.28
CA THR A 76 4.94 18.21 -11.11
C THR A 76 4.15 17.78 -9.87
N PHE A 77 4.80 17.76 -8.71
CA PHE A 77 4.12 17.56 -7.42
C PHE A 77 3.46 18.82 -6.89
N GLU A 78 3.91 19.97 -7.38
CA GLU A 78 3.41 21.29 -7.02
C GLU A 78 2.57 21.84 -8.16
N LEU A 79 1.67 22.78 -7.86
CA LEU A 79 0.91 23.45 -8.89
C LEU A 79 1.86 24.31 -9.75
N ALA A 80 2.12 23.90 -10.98
CA ALA A 80 2.92 24.65 -11.93
C ALA A 80 2.09 25.08 -13.14
N ARG A 81 2.58 26.10 -13.86
CA ARG A 81 1.95 26.52 -15.12
C ARG A 81 2.07 25.39 -16.14
N PRO A 82 0.97 24.89 -16.73
CA PRO A 82 1.03 23.80 -17.68
C PRO A 82 1.72 24.23 -18.98
N ALA A 83 2.61 23.38 -19.49
CA ALA A 83 3.29 23.60 -20.78
C ALA A 83 2.41 23.19 -21.99
N GLY A 84 1.38 22.37 -21.76
CA GLY A 84 0.46 21.86 -22.77
C GLY A 84 -0.54 20.89 -22.14
N LEU A 85 -1.53 20.45 -22.93
CA LEU A 85 -2.52 19.47 -22.50
C LEU A 85 -2.22 18.09 -23.08
N VAL A 86 -2.09 17.10 -22.21
CA VAL A 86 -1.95 15.68 -22.58
C VAL A 86 -3.34 15.05 -22.65
N THR A 87 -3.68 14.39 -23.75
CA THR A 87 -5.02 13.83 -24.00
C THR A 87 -4.99 12.42 -24.60
N ASP A 88 -3.82 11.78 -24.63
CA ASP A 88 -3.63 10.42 -25.10
C ASP A 88 -3.47 9.44 -23.94
N GLY A 89 -3.35 8.15 -24.25
CA GLY A 89 -3.15 7.10 -23.25
C GLY A 89 -4.25 7.09 -22.18
N LEU A 90 -3.86 7.15 -20.91
CA LEU A 90 -4.78 7.18 -19.78
C LEU A 90 -5.50 8.54 -19.65
N TYR A 91 -4.88 9.63 -20.14
CA TYR A 91 -5.46 10.97 -20.12
C TYR A 91 -6.58 11.15 -21.15
N ALA A 92 -6.70 10.24 -22.13
CA ALA A 92 -7.86 10.14 -23.01
C ALA A 92 -9.13 9.69 -22.26
N LEU A 93 -8.97 8.95 -21.15
CA LEU A 93 -10.10 8.39 -20.38
C LEU A 93 -10.59 9.36 -19.31
N CYS A 94 -9.69 10.09 -18.66
CA CYS A 94 -10.03 11.10 -17.65
C CYS A 94 -8.86 12.08 -17.40
N GLN A 95 -9.14 13.24 -16.81
CA GLN A 95 -8.13 14.28 -16.55
C GLN A 95 -7.10 13.91 -15.46
N HIS A 96 -7.51 13.08 -14.50
CA HIS A 96 -6.67 12.70 -13.36
C HIS A 96 -6.59 11.17 -13.22
N PRO A 97 -5.99 10.48 -14.20
CA PRO A 97 -5.94 9.01 -14.22
C PRO A 97 -5.09 8.42 -13.09
N SER A 98 -4.32 9.24 -12.38
CA SER A 98 -3.52 8.83 -11.23
C SER A 98 -4.30 8.79 -9.91
N TYR A 99 -5.48 9.42 -9.80
CA TYR A 99 -6.19 9.58 -8.52
C TYR A 99 -7.03 8.36 -8.15
N VAL A 100 -7.77 7.79 -9.11
CA VAL A 100 -8.55 6.58 -8.87
C VAL A 100 -7.65 5.39 -8.48
N PRO A 101 -6.53 5.12 -9.16
CA PRO A 101 -5.59 4.08 -8.75
C PRO A 101 -4.90 4.36 -7.41
N ASP A 102 -4.66 5.64 -7.07
CA ASP A 102 -4.12 6.02 -5.75
C ASP A 102 -5.11 5.66 -4.63
N LEU A 103 -6.40 5.99 -4.83
CA LEU A 103 -7.46 5.61 -3.90
C LEU A 103 -7.55 4.08 -3.76
N ALA A 104 -7.49 3.35 -4.88
CA ALA A 104 -7.47 1.89 -4.87
C ALA A 104 -6.27 1.34 -4.08
N ALA A 105 -5.09 1.95 -4.25
CA ALA A 105 -3.90 1.57 -3.51
C ALA A 105 -4.02 1.86 -2.00
N MET A 106 -4.57 3.02 -1.64
CA MET A 106 -4.88 3.39 -0.26
C MET A 106 -5.87 2.42 0.38
N VAL A 107 -6.95 2.05 -0.34
CA VAL A 107 -7.93 1.07 0.13
C VAL A 107 -7.29 -0.30 0.34
N GLY A 108 -6.44 -0.75 -0.59
CA GLY A 108 -5.67 -1.99 -0.43
C GLY A 108 -4.79 -1.98 0.82
N ALA A 109 -4.08 -0.87 1.07
CA ALA A 109 -3.27 -0.71 2.27
C ALA A 109 -4.12 -0.73 3.55
N VAL A 110 -5.22 0.03 3.61
CA VAL A 110 -6.12 0.04 4.78
C VAL A 110 -6.75 -1.34 5.00
N GLY A 111 -7.17 -2.03 3.93
CA GLY A 111 -7.75 -3.38 4.04
C GLY A 111 -6.75 -4.42 4.54
N LEU A 112 -5.46 -4.25 4.26
CA LEU A 112 -4.40 -5.13 4.75
C LEU A 112 -4.01 -4.80 6.21
N TRP A 113 -3.87 -3.52 6.54
CA TRP A 113 -3.27 -3.06 7.80
C TRP A 113 -4.26 -2.62 8.88
N GLY A 114 -5.40 -2.04 8.51
CA GLY A 114 -6.39 -1.45 9.41
C GLY A 114 -7.21 -2.46 10.23
N ASN A 115 -6.78 -3.71 10.28
CA ASN A 115 -7.46 -4.79 10.96
C ASN A 115 -7.09 -4.82 12.45
N VAL A 116 -8.10 -4.82 13.31
CA VAL A 116 -7.97 -4.88 14.79
C VAL A 116 -7.51 -6.23 15.33
N ASP A 117 -7.43 -7.26 14.49
CA ASP A 117 -6.89 -8.59 14.81
C ASP A 117 -5.64 -8.88 13.94
N GLY A 118 -4.99 -7.80 13.50
CA GLY A 118 -3.90 -7.83 12.56
C GLY A 118 -2.94 -6.66 12.75
N GLY A 119 -2.65 -5.94 11.66
CA GLY A 119 -1.56 -4.97 11.59
C GLY A 119 -1.71 -3.83 12.60
N TRP A 120 -2.94 -3.34 12.77
CA TRP A 120 -3.23 -2.26 13.70
C TRP A 120 -3.04 -2.67 15.16
N ALA A 121 -3.68 -3.75 15.60
CA ALA A 121 -3.60 -4.18 17.00
C ALA A 121 -2.21 -4.57 17.45
N ASN A 122 -1.38 -5.02 16.52
CA ASN A 122 -0.05 -5.45 16.82
C ASN A 122 0.98 -4.30 17.00
N TRP A 123 0.72 -3.13 16.44
CA TRP A 123 1.61 -1.95 16.52
C TRP A 123 0.98 -0.74 17.20
N ALA A 124 -0.29 -0.82 17.57
CA ALA A 124 -0.92 0.19 18.38
C ALA A 124 -0.44 0.07 19.84
N PRO A 125 -0.17 1.19 20.54
CA PRO A 125 0.03 1.20 21.98
C PRO A 125 -1.14 0.51 22.71
N PHE A 126 -0.87 -0.24 23.77
CA PHE A 126 -1.85 -1.06 24.52
C PHE A 126 -3.19 -0.36 24.82
N GLY A 127 -3.16 0.96 25.11
CA GLY A 127 -4.35 1.76 25.44
C GLY A 127 -5.21 2.21 24.26
N LEU A 128 -4.86 1.85 23.02
CA LEU A 128 -5.63 2.13 21.80
C LEU A 128 -6.25 0.88 21.18
N VAL A 129 -6.03 -0.30 21.79
CA VAL A 129 -6.50 -1.60 21.28
C VAL A 129 -7.73 -2.10 22.06
N TRP A 130 -8.19 -1.36 23.09
CA TRP A 130 -9.33 -1.70 23.96
C TRP A 130 -10.11 -0.46 24.37
#